data_AF-A0A6N2AHG9-F1
#
_entry.id   AF-A0A6N2AHG9-F1
#
_cell.length_a   1.000
_cell.length_b   1.000
_cell.length_c   1.000
_cell.angle_alpha   90.00
_cell.angle_beta   90.00
_cell.angle_gamma   90.00
#
_symmetry.space_group_name_H-M   'P 1'
#
loop_
_entity.id
_entity.type
_entity.pdbx_description
1 polymer ?
#
loop_
_entity_poly.entity_id
_entity_poly.type
_entity_poly.pdbx_seq_one_letter_code
_entity_poly.pdbx_strand_id
1 'polypeptide(L)'
;MEIQKELDLTVVPTEGEIDAPSSPRKNLCLSVVESDIKNEMSFQELDMILTQYLETLSKRKKYHIGYPTNMYYEHHATLAPLLQFHLNNFGDPFAPHPTDFHSKDFEMAVLDWFAQLWEIEKDEYWGYITSGGTEANLHGLLVG
;
A
#
# COMPACT_ATOMS: atom_id res chain seq x y z
N MET A 1 -15.38 14.48 39.67
CA MET A 1 -14.54 15.60 39.18
C MET A 1 -13.31 14.96 38.59
N GLU A 2 -13.35 14.66 37.29
CA GLU A 2 -12.17 14.27 36.53
C GLU A 2 -12.36 14.88 35.13
N ILE A 3 -11.58 15.92 34.90
CA ILE A 3 -11.51 16.69 33.67
C ILE A 3 -10.33 16.08 32.92
N GLN A 4 -10.56 15.35 31.83
CA GLN A 4 -9.54 15.12 30.81
C GLN A 4 -9.78 16.13 29.68
N LYS A 5 -9.23 17.32 29.87
CA LYS A 5 -8.62 18.14 28.80
C LYS A 5 -7.19 17.61 28.64
N GLU A 6 -6.53 17.54 27.50
CA GLU A 6 -6.60 18.26 26.23
C GLU A 6 -5.61 17.51 25.30
N LEU A 7 -5.81 17.49 23.99
CA LEU A 7 -4.69 17.79 23.09
C LEU A 7 -5.25 18.38 21.79
N ASP A 8 -5.27 19.72 21.78
CA ASP A 8 -5.46 20.53 20.60
C ASP A 8 -4.43 20.13 19.51
N LEU A 9 -4.93 19.80 18.32
CA LEU A 9 -4.15 19.85 17.08
C LEU A 9 -4.87 20.76 16.09
N THR A 10 -5.16 21.98 16.54
CA THR A 10 -5.37 23.10 15.63
C THR A 10 -4.02 23.49 15.01
N VAL A 11 -3.71 22.92 13.85
CA VAL A 11 -2.73 23.54 12.95
C VAL A 11 -3.44 24.72 12.31
N VAL A 12 -3.41 25.87 12.97
CA VAL A 12 -3.74 27.15 12.35
C VAL A 12 -2.68 27.37 11.25
N PRO A 13 -3.07 27.50 9.97
CA PRO A 13 -2.09 27.82 8.93
C PRO A 13 -1.65 29.27 9.15
N THR A 14 -0.43 29.46 9.63
CA THR A 14 0.24 30.76 9.53
C THR A 14 0.52 31.02 8.05
N GLU A 15 -0.14 32.03 7.49
CA GLU A 15 0.16 32.56 6.16
C GLU A 15 1.65 32.94 6.11
N GLY A 16 2.49 32.11 5.47
CA GLY A 16 3.93 32.40 5.35
C GLY A 16 4.84 31.25 4.89
N GLU A 17 4.50 29.98 5.11
CA GLU A 17 5.36 28.83 4.73
C GLU A 17 4.68 27.96 3.67
N ILE A 18 4.70 28.37 2.41
CA ILE A 18 4.01 27.63 1.34
C ILE A 18 4.93 26.59 0.66
N ASP A 19 6.26 26.74 0.71
CA ASP A 19 7.19 25.93 -0.12
C ASP A 19 8.44 25.35 0.59
N ALA A 20 8.49 25.31 1.92
CA ALA A 20 9.61 24.68 2.63
C ALA A 20 9.38 23.17 2.86
N PRO A 21 10.41 22.30 2.72
CA PRO A 21 10.28 20.90 3.07
C PRO A 21 9.96 20.75 4.56
N SER A 22 8.88 20.02 4.87
CA SER A 22 8.42 19.81 6.25
C SER A 22 9.47 19.08 7.08
N SER A 23 9.56 19.41 8.38
CA SER A 23 10.38 18.69 9.35
C SER A 23 10.10 17.16 9.37
N PRO A 24 11.04 16.34 9.89
CA PRO A 24 10.86 14.89 9.98
C PRO A 24 9.53 14.51 10.61
N ARG A 25 8.87 13.48 10.04
CA ARG A 25 7.56 13.03 10.52
C ARG A 25 7.68 12.56 11.97
N LYS A 26 6.87 13.11 12.86
CA LYS A 26 6.60 12.50 14.16
C LYS A 26 5.65 11.31 13.96
N ASN A 27 5.89 10.22 14.68
CA ASN A 27 5.01 9.06 14.65
C ASN A 27 3.60 9.46 15.08
N LEU A 28 2.59 8.94 14.38
CA LEU A 28 1.20 9.14 14.78
C LEU A 28 0.97 8.25 16.01
N CYS A 29 0.50 8.83 17.11
CA CYS A 29 0.14 8.07 18.30
C CYS A 29 -1.26 7.50 18.08
N LEU A 30 -1.33 6.25 17.63
CA LEU A 30 -2.58 5.52 17.43
C LEU A 30 -2.69 4.42 18.48
N SER A 31 -3.84 4.32 19.15
CA SER A 31 -4.18 3.18 20.01
C SER A 31 -5.09 2.21 19.27
N VAL A 32 -4.72 0.94 19.25
CA VAL A 32 -5.59 -0.14 18.77
C VAL A 32 -6.37 -0.67 19.97
N VAL A 33 -7.70 -0.59 19.90
CA VAL A 33 -8.61 -1.13 20.90
C VAL A 33 -9.50 -2.18 20.24
N GLU A 34 -9.79 -3.27 20.96
CA GLU A 34 -10.79 -4.24 20.51
C GLU A 34 -12.15 -3.55 20.42
N SER A 35 -12.88 -3.81 19.33
CA SER A 35 -14.14 -3.15 19.08
C SER A 35 -15.24 -3.71 19.99
N ASP A 36 -15.69 -2.94 20.98
CA ASP A 36 -17.00 -3.15 21.56
C ASP A 36 -18.07 -2.75 20.53
N ILE A 37 -18.91 -3.71 20.14
CA ILE A 37 -19.87 -3.58 19.05
C ILE A 37 -20.90 -2.48 19.39
N LYS A 38 -20.65 -1.25 18.90
CA LYS A 38 -21.54 -0.09 18.67
C LYS A 38 -20.98 1.19 19.27
N ASN A 39 -20.30 1.99 18.46
CA ASN A 39 -20.30 3.43 18.68
C ASN A 39 -20.17 4.16 17.34
N GLU A 40 -21.20 4.90 16.90
CA GLU A 40 -21.10 5.78 15.72
C GLU A 40 -19.98 6.83 15.86
N MET A 41 -19.61 7.14 17.11
CA MET A 41 -18.48 8.01 17.47
C MET A 41 -17.15 7.51 16.89
N SER A 42 -16.96 6.20 16.70
CA SER A 42 -15.71 5.63 16.20
C SER A 42 -15.50 5.79 14.69
N PHE A 43 -16.59 5.91 13.92
CA PHE A 43 -16.49 6.11 12.47
C PHE A 43 -16.03 7.53 12.12
N GLN A 44 -16.52 8.55 12.84
CA GLN A 44 -16.09 9.93 12.65
C GLN A 44 -14.62 10.13 13.06
N GLU A 45 -14.19 9.50 14.15
CA GLU A 45 -12.78 9.49 14.56
C GLU A 45 -11.89 8.82 13.51
N LEU A 46 -12.33 7.68 12.95
CA LEU A 46 -11.63 7.00 11.87
C LEU A 46 -11.49 7.87 10.62
N ASP A 47 -12.58 8.51 10.18
CA ASP A 47 -12.57 9.41 9.01
C ASP A 47 -11.61 10.59 9.22
N MET A 48 -11.58 11.16 10.44
CA MET A 48 -10.64 12.22 10.79
C MET A 48 -9.19 11.74 10.71
N ILE A 49 -8.88 10.56 11.27
CA ILE A 49 -7.54 9.97 11.24
C ILE A 49 -7.09 9.72 9.79
N LEU A 50 -7.96 9.11 8.97
CA LEU A 50 -7.66 8.80 7.57
C LEU A 50 -7.47 10.08 6.75
N THR A 51 -8.32 11.09 6.94
CA THR A 51 -8.21 12.39 6.26
C THR A 51 -6.89 13.07 6.60
N GLN A 52 -6.55 13.16 7.89
CA GLN A 52 -5.29 13.76 8.33
C GLN A 52 -4.07 12.98 7.80
N TYR A 53 -4.16 11.65 7.77
CA TYR A 53 -3.11 10.81 7.23
C TYR A 53 -2.91 11.03 5.73
N LEU A 54 -3.99 11.12 4.95
CA LEU A 54 -3.96 11.40 3.51
C LEU A 54 -3.38 12.78 3.19
N GLU A 55 -3.76 13.82 3.93
CA GLU A 55 -3.18 15.15 3.77
C GLU A 55 -1.67 15.13 4.02
N THR A 56 -1.26 14.42 5.08
CA THR A 56 0.14 14.26 5.44
C THR A 56 0.95 13.58 4.34
N LEU A 57 0.44 12.49 3.77
CA LEU A 57 1.09 11.79 2.66
C LEU A 57 1.13 12.67 1.40
N SER A 58 0.04 13.39 1.10
CA SER A 58 -0.06 14.26 -0.07
C SER A 58 0.96 15.39 -0.04
N LYS A 59 1.16 16.03 1.13
CA LYS A 59 2.20 17.06 1.32
C LYS A 59 3.61 16.48 1.12
N ARG A 60 3.89 15.29 1.68
CA ARG A 60 5.21 14.66 1.58
C ARG A 60 5.56 14.18 0.19
N LYS A 61 4.58 13.65 -0.56
CA LYS A 61 4.75 13.22 -1.95
C LYS A 61 5.35 14.32 -2.83
N LYS A 62 5.01 15.60 -2.59
CA LYS A 62 5.54 16.75 -3.36
C LYS A 62 7.07 16.91 -3.28
N TYR A 63 7.70 16.44 -2.20
CA TYR A 63 9.13 16.58 -1.94
C TYR A 63 9.86 15.23 -1.87
N HIS A 64 9.22 14.15 -2.32
CA HIS A 64 9.79 12.81 -2.24
C HIS A 64 10.74 12.55 -3.41
N ILE A 65 12.04 12.79 -3.19
CA ILE A 65 13.11 12.58 -4.19
C ILE A 65 14.28 11.74 -3.66
N GLY A 66 14.24 11.35 -2.38
CA GLY A 66 15.36 10.69 -1.70
C GLY A 66 15.38 9.16 -1.79
N TYR A 67 14.38 8.54 -2.43
CA TYR A 67 14.27 7.09 -2.56
C TYR A 67 13.61 6.74 -3.91
N PRO A 68 14.05 5.66 -4.59
CA PRO A 68 13.58 5.32 -5.94
C PRO A 68 12.20 4.63 -5.91
N THR A 69 11.16 5.36 -5.50
CA THR A 69 9.78 4.87 -5.49
C THR A 69 8.93 5.69 -6.45
N ASN A 70 8.23 5.01 -7.36
CA ASN A 70 7.17 5.66 -8.13
C ASN A 70 6.00 5.99 -7.19
N MET A 71 5.67 7.27 -7.05
CA MET A 71 4.55 7.73 -6.22
C MET A 71 3.31 8.09 -7.05
N TYR A 72 3.33 7.88 -8.36
CA TYR A 72 2.26 8.23 -9.28
C TYR A 72 1.54 6.98 -9.82
N TYR A 73 0.32 6.77 -9.34
CA TYR A 73 -0.53 5.62 -9.66
C TYR A 73 -1.86 6.12 -10.21
N GLU A 74 -2.07 6.05 -11.53
CA GLU A 74 -3.28 6.60 -12.18
C GLU A 74 -4.50 5.67 -12.10
N HIS A 75 -4.28 4.36 -11.94
CA HIS A 75 -5.33 3.35 -12.06
C HIS A 75 -6.00 2.97 -10.73
N HIS A 76 -5.66 3.66 -9.63
CA HIS A 76 -6.14 3.29 -8.29
C HIS A 76 -7.67 3.25 -8.20
N ALA A 77 -8.37 4.19 -8.85
CA ALA A 77 -9.82 4.25 -8.84
C ALA A 77 -10.46 3.09 -9.62
N THR A 78 -9.84 2.70 -10.74
CA THR A 78 -10.30 1.57 -11.57
C THR A 78 -10.10 0.22 -10.87
N LEU A 79 -9.03 0.09 -10.08
CA LEU A 79 -8.71 -1.14 -9.36
C LEU A 79 -9.40 -1.25 -7.99
N ALA A 80 -9.86 -0.14 -7.41
CA ALA A 80 -10.51 -0.10 -6.09
C ALA A 80 -11.66 -1.11 -5.90
N PRO A 81 -12.52 -1.42 -6.90
CA PRO A 81 -13.56 -2.44 -6.74
C PRO A 81 -13.03 -3.84 -6.40
N LEU A 82 -11.79 -4.18 -6.78
CA LEU A 82 -11.19 -5.48 -6.47
C LEU A 82 -10.94 -5.67 -4.97
N LEU A 83 -10.84 -4.58 -4.19
CA LEU A 83 -10.64 -4.62 -2.74
C LEU A 83 -11.85 -5.19 -1.98
N GLN A 84 -12.97 -5.43 -2.65
CA GLN A 84 -14.14 -6.10 -2.09
C GLN A 84 -13.97 -7.62 -2.00
N PHE A 85 -12.96 -8.18 -2.67
CA PHE A 85 -12.71 -9.61 -2.73
C PHE A 85 -11.40 -9.98 -2.03
N HIS A 86 -11.39 -11.14 -1.37
CA HIS A 86 -10.16 -11.71 -0.80
C HIS A 86 -9.44 -12.53 -1.88
N LEU A 87 -8.65 -11.85 -2.71
CA LEU A 87 -7.85 -12.51 -3.75
C LEU A 87 -6.58 -13.11 -3.14
N ASN A 88 -6.28 -14.36 -3.49
CA ASN A 88 -5.10 -15.07 -3.01
C ASN A 88 -4.54 -15.98 -4.12
N ASN A 89 -3.37 -15.65 -4.65
CA ASN A 89 -2.67 -16.45 -5.68
C ASN A 89 -1.85 -17.57 -5.02
N PHE A 90 -2.49 -18.43 -4.23
CA PHE A 90 -1.74 -19.45 -3.51
C PHE A 90 -1.20 -20.54 -4.45
N GLY A 91 0.05 -20.92 -4.22
CA GLY A 91 0.73 -21.98 -4.96
C GLY A 91 1.31 -21.52 -6.30
N ASP A 92 1.68 -22.49 -7.13
CA ASP A 92 2.36 -22.25 -8.41
C ASP A 92 1.46 -21.50 -9.41
N PRO A 93 1.92 -20.40 -10.06
CA PRO A 93 1.16 -19.65 -11.05
C PRO A 93 0.73 -20.49 -12.27
N PHE A 94 1.55 -21.49 -12.65
CA PHE A 94 1.31 -22.35 -13.81
C PHE A 94 0.38 -23.54 -13.51
N ALA A 95 0.11 -23.81 -12.24
CA ALA A 95 -0.71 -24.93 -11.83
C ALA A 95 -2.20 -24.56 -11.73
N PRO A 96 -3.12 -25.51 -12.00
CA PRO A 96 -4.55 -25.32 -11.75
C PRO A 96 -4.83 -24.93 -10.30
N HIS A 97 -5.71 -23.93 -10.10
CA HIS A 97 -6.09 -23.48 -8.77
C HIS A 97 -7.36 -24.19 -8.29
N PRO A 98 -7.44 -24.62 -7.02
CA PRO A 98 -8.67 -25.22 -6.46
C PRO A 98 -9.85 -24.25 -6.21
N THR A 99 -9.67 -22.94 -6.37
CA THR A 99 -10.67 -21.92 -5.99
C THR A 99 -10.58 -20.71 -6.90
N ASP A 100 -11.69 -20.03 -7.16
CA ASP A 100 -11.72 -18.93 -8.15
C ASP A 100 -11.27 -17.56 -7.60
N PHE A 101 -11.05 -17.44 -6.28
CA PHE A 101 -10.65 -16.17 -5.65
C PHE A 101 -9.15 -15.90 -5.78
N HIS A 102 -8.67 -15.81 -7.02
CA HIS A 102 -7.28 -15.49 -7.35
C HIS A 102 -7.18 -14.53 -8.53
N SER A 103 -5.95 -14.07 -8.77
CA SER A 103 -5.54 -13.16 -9.84
C SER A 103 -4.40 -13.74 -10.68
N LYS A 104 -4.24 -15.08 -10.70
CA LYS A 104 -3.15 -15.77 -11.43
C LYS A 104 -3.09 -15.44 -12.92
N ASP A 105 -4.21 -15.14 -13.57
CA ASP A 105 -4.21 -14.71 -14.97
C ASP A 105 -3.43 -13.40 -15.17
N PHE A 106 -3.55 -12.46 -14.22
CA PHE A 106 -2.77 -11.21 -14.23
C PHE A 106 -1.31 -11.47 -13.88
N GLU A 107 -1.04 -12.40 -12.95
CA GLU A 107 0.31 -12.81 -12.60
C GLU A 107 1.05 -13.38 -13.82
N MET A 108 0.43 -14.33 -14.52
CA MET A 108 0.94 -14.93 -15.75
C MET A 108 1.19 -13.88 -16.84
N ALA A 109 0.26 -12.93 -17.03
CA ALA A 109 0.44 -11.86 -18.02
C ALA A 109 1.64 -10.96 -17.71
N VAL A 110 1.92 -10.67 -16.44
CA VAL A 110 3.10 -9.90 -16.03
C VAL A 110 4.39 -10.71 -16.23
N LEU A 111 4.37 -12.00 -15.90
CA LEU A 111 5.51 -12.90 -16.13
C LEU A 111 5.84 -13.01 -17.63
N ASP A 112 4.82 -13.20 -18.48
CA ASP A 112 4.96 -13.22 -19.93
C ASP A 112 5.60 -11.92 -20.45
N TRP A 113 5.19 -10.77 -19.91
CA TRP A 113 5.74 -9.47 -20.29
C TRP A 113 7.23 -9.34 -19.93
N PHE A 114 7.64 -9.78 -18.73
CA PHE A 114 9.05 -9.77 -18.33
C PHE A 114 9.89 -10.79 -19.10
N ALA A 115 9.35 -11.99 -19.37
CA ALA A 115 10.01 -12.98 -20.22
C ALA A 115 10.30 -12.41 -21.62
N GLN A 116 9.32 -11.74 -22.22
CA GLN A 116 9.50 -11.04 -23.50
C GLN A 116 10.54 -9.91 -23.40
N LEU A 117 10.52 -9.12 -22.33
CA LEU A 117 11.49 -8.05 -22.10
C LEU A 117 12.93 -8.56 -21.99
N TRP A 118 13.11 -9.77 -21.47
CA TRP A 118 14.42 -10.42 -21.30
C TRP A 118 14.77 -11.41 -22.41
N GLU A 119 13.97 -11.45 -23.48
CA GLU A 119 14.19 -12.33 -24.63
C GLU A 119 14.24 -13.83 -24.23
N ILE A 120 13.44 -14.22 -23.23
CA ILE A 120 13.24 -15.61 -22.85
C ILE A 120 12.10 -16.17 -23.69
N GLU A 121 12.34 -17.32 -24.33
CA GLU A 121 11.34 -17.97 -25.16
C GLU A 121 10.10 -18.37 -24.36
N LYS A 122 8.96 -18.37 -25.04
CA LYS A 122 7.71 -18.83 -24.45
C LYS A 122 7.87 -20.28 -24.00
N ASP A 123 7.38 -20.58 -22.79
CA ASP A 123 7.49 -21.89 -22.14
C ASP A 123 8.92 -22.27 -21.65
N GLU A 124 9.92 -21.41 -21.82
CA GLU A 124 11.30 -21.62 -21.30
C GLU A 124 11.58 -20.87 -19.98
N TYR A 125 10.54 -20.38 -19.32
CA TYR A 125 10.67 -19.67 -18.04
C TYR A 125 9.75 -20.27 -16.98
N TRP A 126 10.18 -20.13 -15.72
CA TRP A 126 9.33 -20.31 -14.55
C TRP A 126 9.60 -19.15 -13.59
N GLY A 127 8.55 -18.67 -12.93
CA GLY A 127 8.65 -17.58 -11.97
C GLY A 127 7.30 -17.29 -11.33
N TYR A 128 7.31 -16.38 -10.36
CA TYR A 128 6.12 -15.89 -9.67
C TYR A 128 6.33 -14.45 -9.22
N ILE A 129 5.25 -13.74 -8.89
CA ILE A 129 5.33 -12.35 -8.44
C ILE A 129 5.60 -12.33 -6.93
N THR A 130 6.70 -11.70 -6.55
CA THR A 130 7.14 -11.60 -5.15
C THR A 130 6.61 -10.33 -4.46
N SER A 131 6.64 -10.31 -3.13
CA SER A 131 6.28 -9.13 -2.33
C SER A 131 7.24 -7.95 -2.50
N GLY A 132 8.43 -8.19 -3.05
CA GLY A 132 9.44 -7.19 -3.34
C GLY A 132 10.81 -7.80 -3.61
N GLY A 133 11.78 -6.95 -3.95
CA GLY A 133 13.12 -7.40 -4.36
C GLY A 133 13.88 -8.22 -3.31
N THR A 134 13.60 -8.01 -2.01
CA THR A 134 14.20 -8.83 -0.95
C THR A 134 13.80 -10.29 -1.06
N GLU A 135 12.50 -10.57 -1.25
CA GLU A 135 12.01 -11.94 -1.43
C GLU A 135 12.54 -12.52 -2.73
N ALA A 136 12.52 -11.76 -3.84
CA ALA A 136 13.07 -12.21 -5.11
C ALA A 136 14.55 -12.60 -5.02
N ASN A 137 15.38 -11.81 -4.31
CA ASN A 137 16.79 -12.12 -4.10
C ASN A 137 16.98 -13.36 -3.23
N LEU A 138 16.19 -13.51 -2.17
CA LEU A 138 16.24 -14.70 -1.30
C LEU A 138 15.85 -15.96 -2.07
N HIS A 139 14.82 -15.87 -2.91
CA HIS A 139 14.40 -16.97 -3.76
C HIS A 139 15.45 -17.29 -4.82
N GLY A 140 16.02 -16.29 -5.49
CA GLY A 140 17.13 -16.45 -6.44
C GLY A 140 18.31 -17.19 -5.81
N LEU A 141 18.74 -16.78 -4.61
CA LEU A 141 19.81 -17.48 -3.88
C LEU A 141 19.46 -18.93 -3.52
N LEU A 142 18.19 -19.24 -3.30
CA LEU A 142 17.72 -20.59 -3.02
C LEU A 142 17.80 -21.48 -4.27
N VAL A 143 17.51 -20.93 -5.45
CA VAL A 143 17.37 -21.70 -6.70
C VAL A 143 18.59 -21.68 -7.63
N GLY A 144 19.44 -20.63 -7.60
CA GLY A 144 20.72 -20.55 -8.31
C GLY A 144 20.87 -19.35 -9.23
#